data_AF-A0A3B0X6Y4-F1
#
_entry.id   AF-A0A3B0X6Y4-F1
#
_cell.length_a   1.000
_cell.length_b   1.000
_cell.length_c   1.000
_cell.angle_alpha   90.00
_cell.angle_beta   90.00
_cell.angle_gamma   90.00
#
_symmetry.space_group_name_H-M   'P 1'
#
loop_
_entity.id
_entity.type
_entity.pdbx_description
1 polymer ?
#
loop_
_entity_poly.entity_id
_entity_poly.type
_entity_poly.pdbx_seq_one_letter_code
_entity_poly.pdbx_strand_id
1 'polypeptide(L)' 'THSQTILTARQNKVLNRLLDSAGEEFTQGINASKYKSLADVSKATATRDLTELVSKGCLNQLPGGGRSTRYAIKI' A
#
# COMPACT_ATOMS: atom_id res chain seq x y z
N THR A 1 8.44 2.54 24.39
CA THR A 1 7.07 2.80 23.93
C THR A 1 6.79 1.89 22.74
N HIS A 2 5.95 0.86 22.89
CA HIS A 2 5.51 0.05 21.74
C HIS A 2 4.56 0.90 20.90
N SER A 3 5.07 1.52 19.82
CA SER A 3 4.24 2.19 18.84
C SER A 3 3.49 1.12 18.05
N GLN A 4 2.35 0.66 18.56
CA GLN A 4 1.40 -0.07 17.74
C GLN A 4 0.90 0.89 16.68
N THR A 5 1.44 0.79 15.47
CA THR A 5 0.95 1.52 14.32
C THR A 5 -0.51 1.13 14.12
N ILE A 6 -1.43 2.03 14.45
CA ILE A 6 -2.86 1.78 14.31
C ILE A 6 -3.17 1.75 12.81
N LEU A 7 -3.46 0.56 12.28
CA LEU A 7 -3.82 0.35 10.89
C LEU A 7 -5.32 0.09 10.78
N THR A 8 -5.96 0.71 9.78
CA THR A 8 -7.36 0.42 9.48
C THR A 8 -7.52 -1.00 8.92
N ALA A 9 -8.72 -1.57 9.01
CA ALA A 9 -9.00 -2.90 8.48
C ALA A 9 -8.66 -3.03 6.97
N ARG A 10 -8.92 -1.98 6.18
CA ARG A 10 -8.59 -1.94 4.76
C ARG A 10 -7.09 -1.88 4.48
N GLN A 11 -6.33 -1.12 5.28
CA GLN A 11 -4.87 -1.07 5.19
C GLN A 11 -4.27 -2.43 5.53
N ASN A 12 -4.72 -3.07 6.62
CA ASN A 12 -4.31 -4.42 6.98
C ASN A 12 -4.62 -5.43 5.88
N LYS A 13 -5.82 -5.37 5.29
CA LYS A 13 -6.20 -6.25 4.17
C LYS A 13 -5.23 -6.13 2.99
N VAL A 14 -4.86 -4.91 2.60
CA VAL A 14 -3.93 -4.70 1.48
C VAL A 14 -2.52 -5.14 1.84
N LEU A 15 -2.02 -4.82 3.04
CA LEU A 15 -0.70 -5.26 3.49
C LEU A 15 -0.60 -6.78 3.56
N ASN A 16 -1.59 -7.45 4.14
CA ASN A 16 -1.65 -8.91 4.16
C ASN A 16 -1.64 -9.47 2.74
N ARG A 17 -2.44 -8.91 1.82
CA ARG A 17 -2.44 -9.35 0.41
C ARG A 17 -1.07 -9.16 -0.25
N LEU A 18 -0.37 -8.06 0.02
CA LEU A 18 0.98 -7.79 -0.50
C LEU A 18 2.03 -8.76 0.07
N LEU A 19 1.84 -9.26 1.28
CA LEU A 19 2.70 -10.25 1.94
C LEU A 19 2.37 -11.69 1.50
N ASP A 20 1.09 -12.02 1.38
CA ASP A 20 0.58 -13.37 1.05
C ASP A 20 0.83 -13.74 -0.41
N SER A 21 0.80 -12.74 -1.29
CA SER A 21 1.16 -12.95 -2.69
C SER A 21 2.67 -13.07 -2.77
N ALA A 22 3.15 -14.31 -2.80
CA ALA A 22 4.56 -14.69 -2.90
C ALA A 22 5.22 -14.16 -4.20
N GLY A 23 5.47 -12.86 -4.27
CA GLY A 23 6.17 -12.16 -5.34
C GLY A 23 5.32 -11.87 -6.59
N GLU A 24 4.47 -12.77 -7.06
CA GLU A 24 3.99 -12.70 -8.46
C GLU A 24 3.05 -11.52 -8.77
N GLU A 25 2.04 -11.26 -7.93
CA GLU A 25 1.01 -10.24 -8.25
C GLU A 25 1.53 -8.80 -8.11
N PHE A 26 2.52 -8.57 -7.25
CA PHE A 26 3.03 -7.23 -6.93
C PHE A 26 4.55 -7.11 -7.09
N THR A 27 5.16 -7.85 -8.02
CA THR A 27 6.59 -7.72 -8.37
C THR A 27 7.02 -6.28 -8.63
N GLN A 28 6.15 -5.49 -9.27
CA GLN A 28 6.39 -4.07 -9.57
C GLN A 28 5.86 -3.12 -8.48
N GLY A 29 5.35 -3.65 -7.37
CA GLY A 29 4.62 -2.90 -6.36
C GLY A 29 3.17 -2.57 -6.73
N ILE A 30 2.44 -2.08 -5.74
CA ILE A 30 1.04 -1.67 -5.83
C ILE A 30 0.92 -0.21 -6.26
N ASN A 31 -0.12 0.13 -7.04
CA ASN A 31 -0.49 1.51 -7.36
C ASN A 31 -1.88 1.86 -6.81
N ALA A 32 -2.24 3.14 -6.86
CA ALA A 32 -3.53 3.62 -6.34
C ALA A 32 -4.75 2.94 -6.99
N SER A 33 -4.71 2.60 -8.28
CA SER A 33 -5.82 1.92 -8.96
C SER A 33 -6.00 0.48 -8.46
N LYS A 34 -4.90 -0.25 -8.25
CA LYS A 34 -4.94 -1.62 -7.72
C LYS A 34 -5.35 -1.64 -6.25
N TYR A 35 -4.83 -0.70 -5.44
CA TYR A 35 -5.26 -0.52 -4.05
C TYR A 35 -6.77 -0.26 -3.97
N LYS A 36 -7.26 0.67 -4.79
CA LYS A 36 -8.68 1.00 -4.92
C LYS A 36 -9.53 -0.27 -5.11
N SER A 37 -9.14 -1.14 -6.04
CA SER A 37 -9.85 -2.39 -6.32
C SER A 37 -9.79 -3.41 -5.17
N LEU A 38 -8.69 -3.49 -4.43
CA LEU A 38 -8.54 -4.45 -3.33
C LEU A 38 -9.30 -4.01 -2.06
N ALA A 39 -9.26 -2.72 -1.77
CA ALA A 39 -9.86 -2.13 -0.58
C ALA A 39 -11.31 -1.66 -0.78
N ASP A 40 -11.81 -1.67 -2.02
CA ASP A 40 -13.12 -1.16 -2.43
C ASP A 40 -13.38 0.28 -1.95
N VAL A 41 -12.48 1.18 -2.35
CA VAL A 41 -12.53 2.60 -1.96
C VAL A 41 -12.45 3.53 -3.17
N SER A 42 -12.55 4.84 -2.97
CA SER A 42 -12.26 5.81 -4.03
C SER A 42 -10.75 5.86 -4.33
N LYS A 43 -10.38 6.33 -5.54
CA LYS A 43 -8.96 6.54 -5.88
C LYS A 43 -8.30 7.58 -4.95
N ALA A 44 -9.03 8.61 -4.53
CA ALA A 44 -8.53 9.61 -3.60
C ALA A 44 -8.24 9.01 -2.21
N THR A 45 -9.14 8.14 -1.72
CA THR A 45 -8.93 7.38 -0.47
C THR A 45 -7.72 6.45 -0.59
N ALA A 46 -7.60 5.72 -1.71
CA ALA A 46 -6.46 4.84 -1.96
C ALA A 46 -5.13 5.59 -1.93
N THR A 47 -5.04 6.76 -2.58
CA THR A 47 -3.83 7.58 -2.54
C THR A 47 -3.49 8.03 -1.11
N ARG A 48 -4.48 8.50 -0.34
CA ARG A 48 -4.27 8.90 1.06
C ARG A 48 -3.77 7.76 1.93
N ASP A 49 -4.42 6.60 1.83
CA ASP A 49 -4.01 5.41 2.58
C ASP A 49 -2.58 4.99 2.21
N LEU A 50 -2.21 5.01 0.93
CA LEU A 50 -0.85 4.69 0.48
C LEU A 50 0.19 5.67 1.04
N THR A 51 -0.09 6.97 1.02
CA THR A 51 0.78 7.97 1.65
C THR A 51 0.90 7.74 3.15
N GLU A 52 -0.20 7.42 3.84
CA GLU A 52 -0.19 7.16 5.27
C GLU A 52 0.64 5.90 5.61
N LEU A 53 0.50 4.84 4.80
CA LEU A 53 1.29 3.62 4.94
C LEU A 53 2.79 3.85 4.71
N VAL A 54 3.16 4.80 3.85
CA VAL A 54 4.56 5.23 3.70
C VAL A 54 5.03 5.99 4.94
N SER A 55 4.25 6.96 5.42
CA SER A 55 4.58 7.73 6.64
C SER A 55 4.70 6.83 7.88
N LYS A 56 3.91 5.75 7.93
CA LYS A 56 3.95 4.72 8.97
C LYS A 56 5.09 3.71 8.81
N GLY A 57 5.86 3.79 7.72
CA GLY A 57 6.97 2.88 7.44
C GLY A 57 6.54 1.48 7.03
N CYS A 58 5.29 1.26 6.63
CA CYS A 58 4.83 -0.03 6.11
C CYS A 58 5.16 -0.21 4.63
N LEU A 59 5.20 0.90 3.88
CA LEU A 59 5.51 0.90 2.44
C LEU A 59 6.66 1.85 2.12
N ASN A 60 7.37 1.57 1.03
CA ASN A 60 8.27 2.50 0.37
C ASN A 60 7.67 2.90 -0.98
N GLN A 61 7.72 4.19 -1.31
CA GLN A 61 7.43 4.65 -2.66
C GLN A 61 8.57 4.22 -3.59
N LEU A 62 8.23 3.57 -4.69
CA LEU A 62 9.20 3.14 -5.71
C LEU A 62 9.53 4.29 -6.67
N PRO A 63 10.69 4.25 -7.36
CA PRO A 63 11.02 5.19 -8.41
C PRO A 63 9.93 5.22 -9.49
N GLY A 64 9.46 6.42 -9.84
CA GLY A 64 8.36 6.62 -10.78
C GLY A 64 7.38 7.66 -10.26
N GLY A 65 7.30 8.79 -10.95
CA GLY A 65 6.41 9.89 -10.58
C GLY A 65 5.03 9.82 -11.23
N GLY A 66 4.11 10.62 -10.71
CA GLY A 66 2.82 10.90 -11.35
C GLY A 66 1.89 9.68 -11.44
N ARG A 67 1.34 9.43 -12.63
CA ARG A 67 0.31 8.40 -12.85
C ARG A 67 0.83 6.97 -12.68
N SER A 68 2.16 6.79 -12.68
CA SER A 68 2.84 5.50 -12.54
C SER A 68 3.47 5.31 -11.16
N THR A 69 3.09 6.12 -10.16
CA THR A 69 3.61 5.95 -8.79
C THR A 69 3.25 4.57 -8.25
N ARG A 70 4.25 3.85 -7.74
CA ARG A 70 4.10 2.51 -7.16
C ARG A 70 4.69 2.47 -5.75
N TYR A 71 4.25 1.48 -4.98
CA TYR A 71 4.64 1.28 -3.60
C TYR A 71 4.93 -0.20 -3.35
N ALA A 72 5.94 -0.50 -2.54
CA ALA A 72 6.29 -1.87 -2.14
C ALA A 72 6.37 -1.98 -0.62
N ILE A 73 6.21 -3.20 -0.09
CA ILE A 73 6.43 -3.48 1.33
C ILE A 73 7.83 -3.03 1.71
N LYS A 74 7.92 -2.28 2.82
CA LYS A 74 9.20 -1.96 3.45
C LYS A 74 9.63 -3.19 4.27
N ILE A 75 10.58 -3.95 3.74
CA ILE A 75 11.27 -5.04 4.44
C ILE A 75 12.54 -4.47 5.07
#